data_AF-A0A448S0K0-F1
#
_entry.id   AF-A0A448S0K0-F1
#
_cell.length_a   1.000
_cell.length_b   1.000
_cell.length_c   1.000
_cell.angle_alpha   90.00
_cell.angle_beta   90.00
_cell.angle_gamma   90.00
#
_symmetry.space_group_name_H-M   'P 1'
#
loop_
_entity.id
_entity.type
_entity.pdbx_description
1 polymer ?
#
loop_
_entity_poly.entity_id
_entity_poly.type
_entity_poly.pdbx_seq_one_letter_code
_entity_poly.pdbx_strand_id
1 'polypeptide(L)'
;MSQETAVKVKNNEFDNMVRFAFRLTGVNILILAAVGVIGLLQPEEITAWLALLVLGLIGINLFANLIVFYLSLVGLFKSTLKWRAALALLFSLVLFALYLLIIAATTMAG
;
A
#
# COMPACT_ATOMS: atom_id res chain seq x y z
N MET A 1 -21.79 15.21 -27.39
CA MET A 1 -20.42 15.18 -26.82
C MET A 1 -19.52 14.44 -27.80
N SER A 2 -18.42 15.03 -28.29
CA SER A 2 -17.58 14.39 -29.31
C SER A 2 -16.77 13.23 -28.71
N GLN A 3 -16.40 12.22 -29.52
CA GLN A 3 -15.57 11.10 -29.05
C GLN A 3 -14.23 11.56 -28.47
N GLU A 4 -13.66 12.66 -28.97
CA GLU A 4 -12.39 13.21 -28.50
C GLU A 4 -12.48 13.72 -27.05
N THR A 5 -13.61 14.32 -26.68
CA THR A 5 -13.86 14.79 -25.30
C THR A 5 -14.02 13.63 -24.33
N ALA A 6 -14.68 12.54 -24.75
CA ALA A 6 -14.85 11.34 -23.93
C ALA A 6 -13.51 10.64 -23.62
N VAL A 7 -12.60 10.58 -24.60
CA VAL A 7 -11.25 9.98 -24.40
C VAL A 7 -10.39 10.81 -23.45
N LYS A 8 -10.42 12.15 -23.56
CA LYS A 8 -9.68 13.04 -22.65
C LYS A 8 -10.16 12.92 -21.20
N VAL A 9 -11.48 12.88 -20.96
CA VAL A 9 -12.06 12.73 -19.61
C VAL A 9 -11.67 11.39 -18.99
N LYS A 10 -11.81 10.29 -19.76
CA LYS A 10 -11.46 8.94 -19.31
C LYS A 10 -9.97 8.79 -18.96
N ASN A 11 -9.07 9.38 -19.75
CA ASN A 11 -7.64 9.37 -19.42
C ASN A 11 -7.34 10.14 -18.12
N ASN A 12 -8.04 11.24 -17.88
CA ASN A 12 -7.87 12.05 -16.68
C ASN A 12 -8.30 11.29 -15.40
N GLU A 13 -9.34 10.47 -15.48
CA GLU A 13 -9.77 9.60 -14.37
C GLU A 13 -8.70 8.55 -14.01
N PHE A 14 -8.16 7.83 -15.00
CA PHE A 14 -7.13 6.83 -14.74
C PHE A 14 -5.84 7.44 -14.21
N ASP A 15 -5.44 8.61 -14.72
CA ASP A 15 -4.28 9.33 -14.22
C ASP A 15 -4.46 9.77 -12.76
N ASN A 16 -5.68 10.19 -12.38
CA ASN A 16 -6.01 10.50 -11.00
C ASN A 16 -5.98 9.26 -10.09
N MET A 17 -6.49 8.11 -10.57
CA MET A 17 -6.38 6.84 -9.84
C MET A 17 -4.93 6.48 -9.56
N VAL A 18 -4.04 6.58 -10.56
CA VAL A 18 -2.60 6.30 -10.39
C VAL A 18 -1.96 7.27 -9.41
N ARG A 19 -2.29 8.56 -9.47
CA ARG A 19 -1.78 9.55 -8.49
C ARG A 19 -2.24 9.25 -7.08
N PHE A 20 -3.49 8.83 -6.91
CA PHE A 20 -4.02 8.41 -5.62
C PHE A 20 -3.30 7.17 -5.09
N ALA A 21 -3.17 6.13 -5.92
CA ALA A 21 -2.44 4.91 -5.57
C ALA A 21 -1.00 5.22 -5.12
N PHE A 22 -0.30 6.08 -5.86
CA PHE A 22 1.06 6.48 -5.54
C PHE A 22 1.18 7.23 -4.21
N ARG A 23 0.23 8.13 -3.90
CA ARG A 23 0.20 8.82 -2.60
C ARG A 23 -0.09 7.83 -1.47
N LEU A 24 -1.02 6.89 -1.69
CA LEU A 24 -1.36 5.86 -0.73
C LEU A 24 -0.19 4.90 -0.48
N THR A 25 0.65 4.61 -1.49
CA THR A 25 1.92 3.88 -1.31
C THR A 25 2.82 4.58 -0.29
N GLY A 26 2.95 5.91 -0.40
CA GLY A 26 3.73 6.70 0.56
C GLY A 26 3.18 6.59 1.99
N VAL A 27 1.85 6.68 2.15
CA VAL A 27 1.20 6.45 3.45
C VAL A 27 1.49 5.05 3.97
N ASN A 28 1.43 4.03 3.11
CA ASN A 28 1.69 2.66 3.56
C ASN A 28 3.11 2.45 4.08
N ILE A 29 4.09 3.05 3.41
CA ILE A 29 5.49 3.00 3.84
C ILE A 29 5.66 3.70 5.19
N LEU A 30 5.00 4.84 5.40
CA LEU A 30 5.05 5.55 6.69
C LEU A 30 4.42 4.73 7.83
N ILE A 31 3.28 4.08 7.59
CA ILE A 31 2.66 3.19 8.58
C ILE A 31 3.58 2.01 8.90
N LEU A 32 4.18 1.38 7.87
CA LEU A 32 5.13 0.29 8.08
C LEU A 32 6.34 0.74 8.91
N ALA A 33 6.89 1.92 8.62
CA ALA A 33 8.00 2.48 9.39
C ALA A 33 7.59 2.73 10.84
N ALA A 34 6.39 3.28 11.09
CA ALA A 34 5.87 3.49 12.44
C ALA A 34 5.70 2.17 13.20
N VAL A 35 5.13 1.15 12.56
CA VAL A 35 5.01 -0.20 13.13
C VAL A 35 6.39 -0.79 13.45
N GLY A 36 7.37 -0.63 12.55
CA GLY A 36 8.75 -1.09 12.78
C GLY A 36 9.42 -0.39 13.96
N VAL A 37 9.27 0.93 14.07
CA VAL A 37 9.80 1.70 15.21
C VAL A 37 9.14 1.27 16.51
N ILE A 38 7.81 1.08 16.53
CA ILE A 38 7.11 0.57 17.70
C ILE A 38 7.66 -0.80 18.08
N GLY A 39 7.84 -1.70 17.11
CA GLY A 39 8.42 -3.04 17.30
C GLY A 39 9.84 -3.03 17.87
N LEU A 40 10.68 -2.08 17.46
CA LEU A 40 12.06 -1.95 17.96
C LEU A 40 12.14 -1.30 19.36
N LEU A 41 11.20 -0.42 19.68
CA LEU A 41 11.16 0.32 20.94
C LEU A 41 10.23 -0.33 21.97
N GLN A 42 9.78 -1.57 21.75
CA GLN A 42 8.81 -2.19 22.65
C GLN A 42 9.41 -2.31 24.06
N PRO A 43 8.75 -1.76 25.09
CA PRO A 43 9.08 -2.09 26.47
C PRO A 43 8.84 -3.60 26.69
N GLU A 44 9.62 -4.22 27.57
CA GLU A 44 9.54 -5.67 27.87
C GLU A 44 8.12 -6.13 28.24
N GLU A 45 7.26 -5.21 28.70
CA GLU A 45 5.82 -5.42 28.87
C GLU A 45 5.00 -4.64 27.83
N ILE A 46 4.68 -5.29 26.72
CA ILE A 46 3.69 -4.76 25.77
C ILE A 46 2.30 -4.96 26.37
N THR A 47 1.61 -3.87 26.66
CA THR A 47 0.20 -3.95 27.07
C THR A 47 -0.65 -4.53 25.92
N ALA A 48 -1.63 -5.38 26.25
CA ALA A 48 -2.51 -6.01 25.26
C ALA A 48 -3.19 -5.00 24.30
N TRP A 49 -3.49 -3.79 24.79
CA TRP A 49 -4.05 -2.70 23.99
C TRP A 49 -3.09 -2.20 22.90
N LEU A 50 -1.80 -2.07 23.21
CA LEU A 50 -0.80 -1.66 22.22
C LEU A 50 -0.62 -2.73 21.15
N ALA A 51 -0.61 -4.01 21.53
CA ALA A 51 -0.55 -5.12 20.57
C ALA A 51 -1.75 -5.13 19.60
N LEU A 52 -2.98 -4.94 20.12
CA LEU A 52 -4.18 -4.83 19.30
C LEU A 52 -4.14 -3.63 18.35
N LEU A 53 -3.64 -2.48 18.82
CA LEU A 53 -3.49 -1.28 17.99
C LEU A 53 -2.50 -1.52 16.83
N VAL A 54 -1.34 -2.11 17.12
CA VAL A 54 -0.34 -2.45 16.10
C VAL A 54 -0.92 -3.44 15.07
N LEU A 55 -1.64 -4.46 15.53
CA LEU A 55 -2.32 -5.41 14.65
C LEU A 55 -3.36 -4.71 13.75
N GLY A 56 -4.16 -3.80 14.31
CA GLY A 56 -5.12 -3.00 13.56
C GLY A 56 -4.45 -2.14 12.48
N LEU A 57 -3.33 -1.48 12.82
CA LEU A 57 -2.55 -0.69 11.85
C LEU A 57 -2.00 -1.56 10.72
N ILE A 58 -1.47 -2.75 11.04
CA ILE A 58 -1.00 -3.72 10.03
C ILE A 58 -2.13 -4.12 9.10
N GLY A 59 -3.31 -4.45 9.65
CA GLY A 59 -4.49 -4.83 8.85
C GLY A 59 -4.96 -3.72 7.91
N ILE A 60 -5.06 -2.48 8.40
CA ILE A 60 -5.39 -1.31 7.58
C ILE A 60 -4.35 -1.13 6.48
N ASN A 61 -3.06 -1.28 6.81
CA ASN A 61 -1.98 -1.08 5.84
C ASN A 61 -1.99 -2.14 4.74
N LEU A 62 -2.28 -3.39 5.07
CA LEU A 62 -2.45 -4.47 4.10
C LEU A 62 -3.63 -4.22 3.16
N PHE A 63 -4.77 -3.77 3.69
CA PHE A 63 -5.93 -3.44 2.87
C PHE A 63 -5.64 -2.26 1.93
N ALA A 64 -5.02 -1.20 2.45
CA ALA A 64 -4.57 -0.07 1.63
C ALA A 64 -3.57 -0.52 0.56
N ASN A 65 -2.66 -1.45 0.88
CA ASN A 65 -1.71 -2.01 -0.08
C ASN A 65 -2.41 -2.80 -1.21
N LEU A 66 -3.49 -3.52 -0.91
CA LEU A 66 -4.29 -4.20 -1.93
C LEU A 66 -4.96 -3.19 -2.88
N ILE A 67 -5.45 -2.06 -2.35
CA ILE A 67 -5.99 -0.97 -3.18
C ILE A 67 -4.89 -0.40 -4.09
N VAL A 68 -3.70 -0.13 -3.56
CA VAL A 68 -2.54 0.34 -4.35
C VAL A 68 -2.22 -0.66 -5.47
N PHE A 69 -2.16 -1.96 -5.16
CA PHE A 69 -1.91 -3.01 -6.14
C PHE A 69 -2.93 -2.96 -7.28
N TYR A 70 -4.22 -2.97 -6.95
CA TYR A 70 -5.30 -2.95 -7.93
C TYR A 70 -5.27 -1.71 -8.82
N LEU A 71 -5.19 -0.51 -8.22
CA LEU A 71 -5.20 0.75 -8.95
C LEU A 71 -3.96 0.91 -9.84
N SER A 72 -2.80 0.45 -9.37
CA SER A 72 -1.55 0.48 -10.12
C SER A 72 -1.56 -0.51 -11.28
N LEU A 73 -2.14 -1.70 -11.09
CA LEU A 73 -2.33 -2.69 -12.15
C LEU A 73 -3.23 -2.15 -13.25
N VAL A 74 -4.38 -1.56 -12.90
CA VAL A 74 -5.27 -0.89 -13.87
C VAL A 74 -4.55 0.27 -14.56
N GLY A 75 -3.79 1.05 -13.80
CA GLY A 75 -3.01 2.18 -14.28
C GLY A 75 -1.97 1.82 -15.35
N LEU A 76 -1.27 0.69 -15.21
CA LEU A 76 -0.28 0.23 -16.20
C LEU A 76 -0.84 0.11 -17.62
N PHE A 77 -2.09 -0.32 -17.73
CA PHE A 77 -2.75 -0.56 -19.01
C PHE A 77 -3.58 0.63 -19.49
N LYS A 78 -4.20 1.39 -18.57
CA LYS A 78 -5.22 2.40 -18.91
C LYS A 78 -4.80 3.86 -18.70
N SER A 79 -3.75 4.14 -17.94
CA SER A 79 -3.26 5.50 -17.65
C SER A 79 -2.11 5.90 -18.58
N THR A 80 -1.91 7.22 -18.73
CA THR A 80 -0.71 7.78 -19.38
C THR A 80 0.51 7.74 -18.45
N LEU A 81 0.29 7.67 -17.14
CA LEU A 81 1.32 7.69 -16.07
C LEU A 81 1.90 6.30 -15.79
N LYS A 82 2.27 5.55 -16.83
CA LYS A 82 2.72 4.15 -16.72
C LYS A 82 3.88 3.94 -15.77
N TRP A 83 4.87 4.83 -15.77
CA TRP A 83 6.03 4.74 -14.87
C TRP A 83 5.65 4.87 -13.39
N ARG A 84 4.72 5.78 -13.06
CA ARG A 84 4.23 5.93 -11.68
C ARG A 84 3.42 4.71 -11.24
N ALA A 85 2.59 4.18 -12.14
CA ALA A 85 1.85 2.95 -11.90
C ALA A 85 2.79 1.75 -11.67
N ALA A 86 3.83 1.59 -12.50
CA ALA A 86 4.83 0.55 -12.34
C ALA A 86 5.57 0.64 -11.00
N LEU A 87 5.99 1.85 -10.61
CA LEU A 87 6.69 2.07 -9.35
C LEU A 87 5.79 1.79 -8.14
N ALA A 88 4.55 2.27 -8.15
CA ALA A 88 3.59 1.99 -7.09
C ALA A 88 3.28 0.49 -6.98
N LEU A 89 3.19 -0.22 -8.11
CA LEU A 89 3.02 -1.67 -8.12
C LEU A 89 4.24 -2.39 -7.52
N LEU A 90 5.46 -1.99 -7.90
CA LEU A 90 6.70 -2.56 -7.34
C LEU A 90 6.76 -2.38 -5.82
N PHE A 91 6.50 -1.16 -5.32
CA PHE A 91 6.45 -0.92 -3.88
C PHE A 91 5.36 -1.75 -3.20
N SER A 92 4.20 -1.88 -3.82
CA SER A 92 3.10 -2.70 -3.27
C SER A 92 3.49 -4.17 -3.13
N LEU A 93 4.19 -4.72 -4.12
CA LEU A 93 4.72 -6.09 -4.08
C LEU A 93 5.80 -6.25 -2.99
N VAL A 94 6.72 -5.30 -2.87
CA VAL A 94 7.75 -5.30 -1.82
C VAL A 94 7.10 -5.26 -0.44
N LEU A 95 6.13 -4.37 -0.23
CA LEU A 95 5.38 -4.29 1.03
C LEU A 95 4.67 -5.61 1.34
N PHE A 96 4.02 -6.22 0.34
CA PHE A 96 3.36 -7.50 0.51
C PHE A 96 4.35 -8.61 0.91
N ALA A 97 5.50 -8.69 0.25
CA ALA A 97 6.55 -9.64 0.58
C ALA A 97 7.09 -9.44 2.00
N LEU A 98 7.31 -8.19 2.42
CA LEU A 98 7.72 -7.86 3.79
C LEU A 98 6.69 -8.33 4.83
N TYR A 99 5.41 -8.10 4.57
CA TYR A 99 4.36 -8.59 5.47
C TYR A 99 4.31 -10.11 5.55
N LEU A 100 4.49 -10.82 4.44
CA LEU A 100 4.57 -12.29 4.44
C LEU A 100 5.77 -12.78 5.27
N LEU A 101 6.93 -12.13 5.16
CA LEU A 101 8.11 -12.48 5.95
C LEU A 101 7.87 -12.25 7.45
N ILE A 102 7.24 -11.13 7.83
CA ILE A 102 6.91 -10.85 9.24
C ILE A 102 5.96 -11.92 9.78
N ILE A 103 4.89 -12.24 9.06
CA ILE A 103 3.93 -13.29 9.46
C ILE A 103 4.65 -14.64 9.61
N ALA A 104 5.43 -15.05 8.60
CA ALA A 104 6.16 -16.31 8.62
C ALA A 104 7.16 -16.40 9.78
N ALA A 105 7.90 -15.33 10.07
CA ALA A 105 8.81 -15.28 11.22
C ALA A 105 8.07 -15.42 12.55
N THR A 106 6.89 -14.79 12.68
CA THR A 106 6.08 -14.90 13.90
C THR A 106 5.45 -16.27 14.10
N THR A 107 5.08 -16.99 13.03
CA THR A 107 4.46 -18.33 13.16
C THR A 107 5.47 -19.46 13.33
N MET A 108 6.74 -19.28 12.92
CA MET A 108 7.79 -20.29 13.14
C MET A 108 8.47 -20.16 14.51
N ALA A 109 8.38 -19.00 15.16
CA ALA A 109 8.98 -18.75 16.47
C ALA A 109 8.08 -19.13 17.65
N GLY A 110 6.83 -19.54 17.40
CA GLY A 110 5.84 -19.96 18.40
C GLY A 110 5.53 -21.45 18.37
#